data_AF-A0A834CQQ5-F1
#
_entry.id   AF-A0A834CQQ5-F1
#
_cell.length_a   1.000
_cell.length_b   1.000
_cell.length_c   1.000
_cell.angle_alpha   90.00
_cell.angle_beta   90.00
_cell.angle_gamma   90.00
#
_symmetry.space_group_name_H-M   'P 1'
#
loop_
_entity.id
_entity.type
_entity.pdbx_description
1 polymer ?
#
loop_
_entity_poly.entity_id
_entity_poly.type
_entity_poly.pdbx_seq_one_letter_code
_entity_poly.pdbx_strand_id
1 'polypeptide(L)'
;MWTLEECGSPLHVTALRTVRHRSACQHRQSSASADRRSDHIHGPLPPAPSTRVHIDDGMRKQVRIRARSSVTMATPHLCCRTADYKLTTEWLMKQTSHRPKVAVICGSGLGLLADGASNKQTFRYQDIPNFPISTVPGHEGCLVFGTVEERSCVFMKGHFHLYEGYTLCQVTFPVRIFKLMGVELVLVTNASGGICPDFKVGDIMIIKDHINLPGFAGQHPLCGPNDERFGIRFPCMSDAYSKDMRSVVVDIGTELGCSDFIREGVYCMVSGPNFETIAEARMLWILGCDSVGKNQNQNQPHWPRTVHKQGI
;
A
#
# COMPACT_ATOMS: atom_id res chain seq x y z
N MET A 1 -3.97 8.66 4.33
CA MET A 1 -4.19 9.39 5.59
C MET A 1 -3.95 10.86 5.27
N TRP A 2 -4.94 11.59 4.77
CA TRP A 2 -6.32 11.84 5.24
C TRP A 2 -6.35 12.95 6.29
N THR A 3 -6.43 14.20 5.84
CA THR A 3 -7.12 15.29 6.54
C THR A 3 -7.61 16.31 5.51
N LEU A 4 -8.89 16.64 5.54
CA LEU A 4 -9.45 17.90 5.04
C LEU A 4 -10.48 18.38 6.05
N GLU A 5 -10.28 19.59 6.54
CA GLU A 5 -11.35 20.54 6.81
C GLU A 5 -10.91 21.89 6.24
N GLU A 6 -11.91 22.66 5.82
CA GLU A 6 -11.82 23.96 5.17
C GLU A 6 -10.95 24.95 5.98
N CYS A 7 -10.05 25.66 5.29
CA CYS A 7 -9.21 26.74 5.82
C CYS A 7 -8.30 26.40 7.04
N GLY A 8 -7.15 25.77 6.76
CA GLY A 8 -6.00 25.79 7.68
C GLY A 8 -5.17 24.51 7.74
N SER A 9 -4.29 24.33 6.76
CA SER A 9 -3.16 23.36 6.74
C SER A 9 -3.53 21.86 6.73
N PRO A 10 -3.89 21.26 5.57
CA PRO A 10 -4.06 19.82 5.44
C PRO A 10 -2.70 19.10 5.46
N LEU A 11 -2.68 17.89 6.03
CA LEU A 11 -1.57 16.97 5.94
C LEU A 11 -1.39 16.53 4.47
N HIS A 12 -0.45 17.11 3.74
CA HIS A 12 -0.28 16.79 2.33
C HIS A 12 0.36 15.41 2.18
N VAL A 13 -0.17 14.56 1.28
CA VAL A 13 0.46 13.27 0.94
C VAL A 13 1.00 13.36 -0.48
N THR A 14 2.31 13.15 -0.64
CA THR A 14 2.94 13.04 -1.96
C THR A 14 3.63 11.69 -2.03
N ALA A 15 3.35 10.91 -3.07
CA ALA A 15 3.94 9.60 -3.21
C ALA A 15 4.79 9.48 -4.47
N LEU A 16 6.02 9.01 -4.28
CA LEU A 16 7.03 8.86 -5.33
C LEU A 16 7.48 7.41 -5.40
N ARG A 17 7.44 6.84 -6.60
CA ARG A 17 7.92 5.48 -6.88
C ARG A 17 9.36 5.50 -7.37
N THR A 18 10.12 4.42 -7.16
CA THR A 18 11.31 4.08 -7.96
C THR A 18 11.10 2.68 -8.54
N VAL A 19 11.03 2.52 -9.86
CA VAL A 19 10.75 1.18 -10.44
C VAL A 19 12.03 0.34 -10.43
N ARG A 20 12.10 -0.75 -9.66
CA ARG A 20 13.08 -1.82 -9.89
C ARG A 20 12.46 -3.22 -9.73
N HIS A 21 12.06 -3.85 -10.83
CA HIS A 21 12.47 -5.20 -11.26
C HIS A 21 11.81 -5.60 -12.59
N ARG A 22 12.48 -6.46 -13.37
CA ARG A 22 11.93 -7.12 -14.57
C ARG A 22 10.78 -8.05 -14.17
N SER A 23 9.63 -7.92 -14.84
CA SER A 23 8.59 -8.94 -14.81
C SER A 23 9.14 -10.24 -15.43
N ALA A 24 8.87 -11.37 -14.79
CA ALA A 24 9.24 -12.70 -15.30
C ALA A 24 8.41 -13.14 -16.54
N CYS A 25 7.72 -12.21 -17.20
CA CYS A 25 6.76 -12.49 -18.25
C CYS A 25 7.06 -11.74 -19.56
N GLN A 26 8.35 -11.55 -19.87
CA GLN A 26 8.78 -11.16 -21.21
C GLN A 26 9.89 -12.11 -21.68
N HIS A 27 9.50 -13.30 -22.13
CA HIS A 27 10.35 -14.08 -23.03
C HIS A 27 9.53 -14.79 -24.12
N ARG A 28 10.02 -14.61 -25.36
CA ARG A 28 9.61 -15.16 -26.65
C ARG A 28 8.44 -14.47 -27.37
N GLN A 29 8.75 -13.36 -28.04
CA GLN A 29 8.29 -13.21 -29.42
C GLN A 29 9.38 -13.77 -30.33
N SER A 30 9.13 -14.94 -30.91
CA SER A 30 9.84 -15.41 -32.10
C SER A 30 8.81 -15.51 -33.21
N SER A 31 9.07 -14.77 -34.28
CA SER A 31 8.53 -14.87 -35.63
C SER A 31 7.67 -16.11 -35.93
N ALA A 32 6.39 -15.89 -36.23
CA ALA A 32 5.66 -16.72 -37.15
C ALA A 32 4.71 -15.84 -37.97
N SER A 33 4.80 -16.05 -39.27
CA SER A 33 4.16 -15.38 -40.39
C SER A 33 2.66 -15.21 -40.29
N ALA A 34 2.20 -14.15 -40.96
CA ALA A 34 0.85 -13.91 -41.42
C ALA A 34 0.11 -15.19 -41.84
N ASP A 35 -1.13 -15.34 -41.37
CA ASP A 35 -2.20 -15.73 -42.27
C ASP A 35 -3.50 -15.02 -41.89
N ARG A 36 -4.13 -14.46 -42.92
CA ARG A 36 -5.41 -13.75 -42.81
C ARG A 36 -6.51 -14.81 -42.88
N ARG A 37 -7.49 -14.71 -42.00
CA ARG A 37 -8.89 -15.06 -42.31
C ARG A 37 -9.80 -14.45 -41.25
N SER A 38 -10.41 -13.35 -41.66
CA SER A 38 -11.70 -12.87 -41.17
C SER A 38 -12.75 -13.95 -41.39
N ASP A 39 -13.55 -14.26 -40.37
CA ASP A 39 -14.94 -14.66 -40.58
C ASP A 39 -15.79 -14.22 -39.38
N HIS A 40 -16.71 -13.31 -39.68
CA HIS A 40 -17.80 -12.87 -38.83
C HIS A 40 -18.82 -14.01 -38.67
N ILE A 41 -19.18 -14.38 -37.45
CA ILE A 41 -20.50 -14.97 -37.17
C ILE A 41 -21.04 -14.37 -35.86
N HIS A 42 -21.95 -13.40 -36.01
CA HIS A 42 -22.90 -13.00 -34.98
C HIS A 42 -24.06 -14.00 -34.98
N GLY A 43 -24.29 -14.66 -33.85
CA GLY A 43 -25.50 -15.44 -33.57
C GLY A 43 -25.84 -15.36 -32.08
N PRO A 44 -27.13 -15.21 -31.71
CA PRO A 44 -27.53 -15.07 -30.31
C PRO A 44 -27.34 -16.39 -29.54
N LEU A 45 -26.85 -16.28 -28.29
CA LEU A 45 -26.68 -17.39 -27.36
C LEU A 45 -28.04 -18.02 -26.99
N PRO A 46 -28.13 -19.37 -26.90
CA PRO A 46 -29.36 -20.04 -26.43
C PRO A 46 -29.56 -19.83 -24.92
N PRO A 47 -30.81 -19.80 -24.43
CA PRO A 47 -31.11 -19.60 -23.01
C PRO A 47 -30.72 -20.82 -22.17
N ALA A 48 -30.22 -20.57 -20.96
CA ALA A 48 -29.87 -21.60 -19.99
C ALA A 48 -31.11 -22.39 -19.51
N PRO A 49 -31.00 -23.71 -19.25
CA PRO A 49 -32.12 -24.50 -18.77
C PRO A 49 -32.48 -24.10 -17.32
N SER A 50 -33.77 -23.85 -17.07
CA SER A 50 -34.31 -23.61 -15.74
C SER A 50 -34.50 -24.94 -15.00
N THR A 51 -33.61 -25.29 -14.08
CA THR A 51 -33.84 -26.38 -13.13
C THR A 51 -34.70 -25.85 -11.98
N ARG A 52 -36.00 -26.17 -11.98
CA ARG A 52 -36.83 -26.06 -10.76
C ARG A 52 -36.42 -27.15 -9.79
N VAL A 53 -35.92 -26.76 -8.62
CA VAL A 53 -35.74 -27.69 -7.50
C VAL A 53 -37.09 -27.82 -6.78
N HIS A 54 -37.69 -29.00 -6.85
CA HIS A 54 -38.80 -29.39 -5.98
C HIS A 54 -38.24 -29.62 -4.56
N ILE A 55 -38.76 -28.88 -3.58
CA ILE A 55 -38.52 -29.16 -2.16
C ILE A 55 -39.63 -30.10 -1.70
N ASP A 56 -39.25 -31.32 -1.36
CA ASP A 56 -40.13 -32.33 -0.76
C ASP A 56 -40.25 -32.08 0.75
N ASP A 57 -41.48 -32.06 1.24
CA ASP A 57 -41.87 -31.62 2.57
C ASP A 57 -42.01 -32.85 3.47
N GLY A 58 -40.89 -33.38 3.98
CA GLY A 58 -40.91 -34.71 4.60
C GLY A 58 -39.72 -35.08 5.46
N MET A 59 -39.54 -34.44 6.63
CA MET A 59 -39.16 -35.10 7.90
C MET A 59 -38.80 -34.06 8.98
N ARG A 60 -39.76 -33.78 9.86
CA ARG A 60 -39.49 -33.16 11.16
C ARG A 60 -38.81 -34.19 12.06
N LYS A 61 -37.48 -34.13 12.18
CA LYS A 61 -36.75 -34.71 13.33
C LYS A 61 -36.14 -33.58 14.15
N GLN A 62 -36.61 -33.47 15.40
CA GLN A 62 -36.08 -32.56 16.41
C GLN A 62 -34.60 -32.88 16.67
N VAL A 63 -33.70 -32.04 16.17
CA VAL A 63 -32.33 -31.97 16.68
C VAL A 63 -32.34 -31.01 17.86
N ARG A 64 -32.31 -31.58 19.07
CA ARG A 64 -32.12 -30.85 20.33
C ARG A 64 -30.67 -30.33 20.36
N ILE A 65 -30.45 -29.09 19.93
CA ILE A 65 -29.17 -28.42 20.11
C ILE A 65 -29.03 -28.10 21.61
N ARG A 66 -28.17 -28.85 22.31
CA ARG A 66 -27.71 -28.48 23.64
C ARG A 66 -26.96 -27.15 23.51
N ALA A 67 -27.48 -26.09 24.13
CA ALA A 67 -26.75 -24.86 24.36
C ALA A 67 -25.52 -25.17 25.23
N ARG A 68 -24.38 -25.41 24.59
CA ARG A 68 -23.08 -25.42 25.26
C ARG A 68 -22.62 -23.98 25.39
N SER A 69 -22.40 -23.58 26.65
CA SER A 69 -21.46 -22.55 27.12
C SER A 69 -21.19 -21.39 26.17
N SER A 70 -21.62 -20.19 26.60
CA SER A 70 -21.24 -18.88 26.05
C SER A 70 -19.95 -18.94 25.23
N VAL A 71 -20.10 -18.95 23.91
CA VAL A 71 -19.00 -18.56 23.04
C VAL A 71 -18.80 -17.09 23.34
N THR A 72 -17.80 -16.79 24.16
CA THR A 72 -17.26 -15.45 24.24
C THR A 72 -16.87 -15.11 22.81
N MET A 73 -17.63 -14.24 22.16
CA MET A 73 -17.23 -13.63 20.89
C MET A 73 -15.80 -13.17 21.11
N ALA A 74 -14.85 -13.76 20.38
CA ALA A 74 -13.48 -13.30 20.40
C ALA A 74 -13.52 -11.80 20.13
N THR A 75 -12.97 -11.02 21.05
CA THR A 75 -12.92 -9.57 20.97
C THR A 75 -12.45 -9.19 19.57
N PRO A 76 -13.23 -8.46 18.78
CA PRO A 76 -12.81 -8.10 17.42
C PRO A 76 -11.45 -7.40 17.54
N HIS A 77 -10.46 -7.91 16.82
CA HIS A 77 -9.08 -7.44 16.82
C HIS A 77 -9.03 -5.93 17.01
N LEU A 78 -8.59 -5.53 18.20
CA LEU A 78 -8.81 -4.18 18.73
C LEU A 78 -8.12 -3.19 17.79
N CYS A 79 -8.90 -2.36 17.09
CA CYS A 79 -8.38 -1.14 16.48
C CYS A 79 -7.55 -0.40 17.54
N CYS A 80 -6.33 0.06 17.21
CA CYS A 80 -5.43 0.64 18.21
C CYS A 80 -6.15 1.80 18.91
N ARG A 81 -6.19 1.75 20.25
CA ARG A 81 -6.99 2.68 21.06
C ARG A 81 -6.35 4.04 21.04
N THR A 82 -7.14 5.09 21.26
CA THR A 82 -6.58 6.45 21.30
C THR A 82 -5.50 6.64 22.37
N ALA A 83 -5.65 5.95 23.50
CA ALA A 83 -4.65 5.93 24.56
C ALA A 83 -3.28 5.42 24.06
N ASP A 84 -3.28 4.45 23.13
CA ASP A 84 -2.07 3.85 22.59
C ASP A 84 -1.29 4.87 21.73
N TYR A 85 -1.97 5.65 20.87
CA TYR A 85 -1.30 6.71 20.08
C TYR A 85 -0.71 7.80 20.98
N LYS A 86 -1.44 8.23 22.01
CA LYS A 86 -0.97 9.27 22.94
C LYS A 86 0.25 8.81 23.71
N LEU A 87 0.20 7.60 24.29
CA LEU A 87 1.32 7.03 25.04
C LEU A 87 2.58 6.95 24.18
N THR A 88 2.47 6.43 22.95
CA THR A 88 3.62 6.32 22.04
C THR A 88 4.15 7.68 21.62
N THR A 89 3.25 8.64 21.32
CA THR A 89 3.64 10.00 20.94
C THR A 89 4.38 10.70 22.08
N GLU A 90 3.83 10.66 23.29
CA GLU A 90 4.46 11.28 24.47
C GLU A 90 5.80 10.63 24.80
N TRP A 91 5.92 9.31 24.64
CA TRP A 91 7.18 8.61 24.81
C TRP A 91 8.22 9.13 23.81
N LEU A 92 7.90 9.15 22.50
CA LEU A 92 8.82 9.64 21.47
C LEU A 92 9.23 11.09 21.72
N MET A 93 8.27 11.97 22.02
CA MET A 93 8.50 13.40 22.25
C MET A 93 9.36 13.69 23.50
N LYS A 94 9.42 12.76 24.45
CA LYS A 94 10.35 12.81 25.61
C LYS A 94 11.75 12.32 25.26
N GLN A 95 11.87 11.39 24.30
CA GLN A 95 13.17 10.84 23.90
C GLN A 95 13.92 11.73 22.89
N THR A 96 13.23 12.64 22.19
CA THR A 96 13.83 13.49 21.17
C THR A 96 13.43 14.96 21.28
N SER A 97 14.39 15.85 20.98
CA SER A 97 14.14 17.29 20.82
C SER A 97 13.59 17.64 19.43
N HIS A 98 13.65 16.73 18.45
CA HIS A 98 13.12 16.95 17.12
C HIS A 98 11.60 17.19 17.14
N ARG A 99 11.13 18.10 16.28
CA ARG A 99 9.71 18.45 16.10
C ARG A 99 9.39 18.40 14.62
N PRO A 100 9.20 17.19 14.06
CA PRO A 100 9.16 17.01 12.62
C PRO A 100 7.93 17.67 12.01
N LYS A 101 8.14 18.37 10.90
CA LYS A 101 7.06 18.90 10.05
C LYS A 101 6.79 18.00 8.85
N VAL A 102 7.77 17.20 8.47
CA VAL A 102 7.67 16.24 7.37
C VAL A 102 7.93 14.82 7.89
N ALA A 103 7.07 13.88 7.52
CA ALA A 103 7.35 12.46 7.66
C ALA A 103 7.62 11.85 6.29
N VAL A 104 8.61 10.97 6.20
CA VAL A 104 8.95 10.24 4.98
C VAL A 104 8.83 8.75 5.26
N ILE A 105 7.90 8.08 4.58
CA ILE A 105 7.74 6.63 4.66
C ILE A 105 8.59 6.01 3.56
N CYS A 106 9.67 5.34 3.95
CA CYS A 106 10.62 4.75 3.02
C CYS A 106 10.20 3.32 2.66
N GLY A 107 9.85 3.11 1.40
CA GLY A 107 9.57 1.78 0.86
C GLY A 107 10.83 0.93 0.68
N SER A 108 10.64 -0.30 0.18
CA SER A 108 11.73 -1.25 -0.05
C SER A 108 12.83 -0.65 -0.95
N GLY A 109 14.08 -0.70 -0.48
CA GLY A 109 15.23 -0.15 -1.20
C GLY A 109 15.39 1.38 -1.11
N LEU A 110 14.49 2.10 -0.44
CA LEU A 110 14.50 3.56 -0.32
C LEU A 110 14.86 4.05 1.09
N GLY A 111 15.35 3.17 1.95
CA GLY A 111 15.83 3.52 3.30
C GLY A 111 16.98 4.55 3.29
N LEU A 112 17.76 4.59 2.20
CA LEU A 112 18.87 5.54 2.02
C LEU A 112 18.42 7.02 2.03
N LEU A 113 17.12 7.31 1.81
CA LEU A 113 16.59 8.67 1.93
C LEU A 113 16.83 9.28 3.31
N ALA A 114 16.82 8.45 4.36
CA ALA A 114 17.13 8.89 5.71
C ALA A 114 18.61 9.26 5.90
N ASP A 115 19.51 8.77 5.03
CA ASP A 115 20.95 8.99 5.19
C ASP A 115 21.35 10.43 4.89
N GLY A 116 20.59 11.11 4.02
CA GLY A 116 20.76 12.52 3.69
C GLY A 116 20.38 13.50 4.80
N ALA A 117 19.76 13.04 5.88
CA ALA A 117 19.46 13.90 7.03
C ALA A 117 20.70 14.09 7.94
N SER A 118 20.84 15.29 8.47
CA SER A 118 21.82 15.64 9.52
C SER A 118 21.19 15.48 10.92
N ASN A 119 22.03 15.53 11.97
CA ASN A 119 21.62 15.46 13.38
C ASN A 119 20.69 14.29 13.69
N LYS A 120 21.04 13.09 13.20
CA LYS A 120 20.13 11.95 13.23
C LYS A 120 19.98 11.35 14.63
N GLN A 121 18.74 11.01 14.99
CA GLN A 121 18.42 10.20 16.15
C GLN A 121 17.53 9.02 15.72
N THR A 122 17.97 7.80 16.04
CA THR A 122 17.33 6.57 15.55
C THR A 122 16.66 5.81 16.69
N PHE A 123 15.44 5.34 16.46
CA PHE A 123 14.66 4.51 17.37
C PHE A 123 14.20 3.24 16.66
N ARG A 124 14.59 2.06 17.16
CA ARG A 124 14.11 0.79 16.59
C ARG A 124 12.65 0.58 16.97
N TYR A 125 11.83 0.04 16.07
CA TYR A 125 10.40 -0.17 16.32
C TYR A 125 10.13 -1.01 17.55
N GLN A 126 10.95 -2.03 17.80
CA GLN A 126 10.86 -2.89 18.99
C GLN A 126 11.03 -2.14 20.32
N ASP A 127 11.69 -0.98 20.32
CA ASP A 127 11.94 -0.18 21.53
C ASP A 127 10.85 0.91 21.70
N ILE A 128 9.97 1.09 20.70
CA ILE A 128 8.90 2.08 20.72
C ILE A 128 7.60 1.42 21.23
N PRO A 129 6.94 1.97 22.27
CA PRO A 129 5.70 1.41 22.79
C PRO A 129 4.63 1.28 21.70
N ASN A 130 3.92 0.14 21.69
CA ASN A 130 2.80 -0.17 20.77
C ASN A 130 3.14 -0.19 19.27
N PHE A 131 4.41 0.00 18.90
CA PHE A 131 4.80 -0.02 17.49
C PHE A 131 4.80 -1.46 16.96
N PRO A 132 4.29 -1.70 15.74
CA PRO A 132 4.47 -2.98 15.08
C PRO A 132 5.95 -3.24 14.78
N ILE A 133 6.31 -4.52 14.57
CA ILE A 133 7.68 -4.93 14.24
C ILE A 133 7.74 -5.19 12.73
N SER A 134 8.76 -4.71 12.04
CA SER A 134 8.93 -5.05 10.63
C SER A 134 9.57 -6.44 10.51
N THR A 135 8.93 -7.37 9.79
CA THR A 135 9.45 -8.74 9.59
C THR A 135 10.05 -8.96 8.21
N VAL A 136 9.90 -7.95 7.34
CA VAL A 136 10.32 -7.95 5.96
C VAL A 136 11.84 -7.72 5.80
N PRO A 137 12.56 -8.57 5.03
CA PRO A 137 13.95 -8.32 4.69
C PRO A 137 14.17 -7.00 3.94
N GLY A 138 15.17 -6.21 4.35
CA GLY A 138 15.47 -4.90 3.76
C GLY A 138 14.73 -3.73 4.41
N HIS A 139 13.82 -3.99 5.35
CA HIS A 139 13.25 -2.98 6.22
C HIS A 139 14.00 -3.00 7.55
N GLU A 140 14.81 -1.96 7.79
CA GLU A 140 15.64 -1.85 8.99
C GLU A 140 14.81 -1.80 10.28
N GLY A 141 13.57 -1.32 10.19
CA GLY A 141 12.63 -1.36 11.30
C GLY A 141 12.90 -0.26 12.32
N CYS A 142 13.17 0.97 11.85
CA CYS A 142 13.46 2.10 12.73
C CYS A 142 12.83 3.43 12.26
N LEU A 143 12.57 4.32 13.23
CA LEU A 143 12.31 5.73 12.98
C LEU A 143 13.63 6.47 13.07
N VAL A 144 13.94 7.30 12.06
CA VAL A 144 15.09 8.19 12.07
C VAL A 144 14.57 9.62 12.09
N PHE A 145 14.77 10.31 13.19
CA PHE A 145 14.58 11.76 13.26
C PHE A 145 15.85 12.43 12.76
N GLY A 146 15.70 13.57 12.10
CA GLY A 146 16.84 14.36 11.66
C GLY A 146 16.40 15.67 11.02
N THR A 147 17.35 16.35 10.40
CA THR A 147 17.09 17.61 9.69
C THR A 147 17.54 17.47 8.24
N VAL A 148 16.68 17.85 7.30
CA VAL A 148 17.06 18.06 5.89
C VAL A 148 17.04 19.56 5.67
N GLU A 149 18.19 20.13 5.34
CA GLU A 149 18.41 21.58 5.38
C GLU A 149 18.03 22.14 6.75
N GLU A 150 17.01 22.99 6.83
CA GLU A 150 16.49 23.59 8.07
C GLU A 150 15.19 22.94 8.56
N ARG A 151 14.72 21.87 7.90
CA ARG A 151 13.43 21.22 8.19
C ARG A 151 13.62 19.95 9.00
N SER A 152 13.01 19.91 10.18
CA SER A 152 12.95 18.68 10.98
C SER A 152 12.05 17.66 10.31
N CYS A 153 12.58 16.45 10.12
CA CYS A 153 11.93 15.34 9.44
C CYS A 153 11.95 14.09 10.33
N VAL A 154 11.00 13.19 10.09
CA VAL A 154 11.02 11.81 10.60
C VAL A 154 10.92 10.84 9.44
N PHE A 155 11.85 9.89 9.38
CA PHE A 155 11.90 8.86 8.34
C PHE A 155 11.51 7.52 8.93
N MET A 156 10.60 6.82 8.27
CA MET A 156 10.22 5.45 8.60
C MET A 156 11.02 4.50 7.70
N LYS A 157 12.16 4.00 8.18
CA LYS A 157 13.03 3.08 7.44
C LYS A 157 12.45 1.67 7.49
N GLY A 158 11.57 1.43 6.53
CA GLY A 158 10.76 0.23 6.43
C GLY A 158 9.40 0.43 7.09
N HIS A 159 8.34 -0.02 6.43
CA HIS A 159 6.99 0.03 6.94
C HIS A 159 6.40 -1.36 7.09
N PHE A 160 5.13 -1.41 7.49
CA PHE A 160 4.38 -2.63 7.77
C PHE A 160 3.41 -2.93 6.64
N HIS A 161 3.15 -4.21 6.43
CA HIS A 161 2.36 -4.66 5.30
C HIS A 161 1.18 -5.51 5.75
N LEU A 162 0.09 -5.40 4.98
CA LEU A 162 -1.12 -6.18 5.24
C LEU A 162 -0.85 -7.69 5.11
N TYR A 163 -0.02 -8.11 4.16
CA TYR A 163 0.33 -9.52 3.99
C TYR A 163 1.22 -10.09 5.12
N GLU A 164 1.82 -9.25 5.98
CA GLU A 164 2.55 -9.72 7.18
C GLU A 164 1.59 -10.18 8.29
N GLY A 165 0.26 -10.05 8.08
CA GLY A 165 -0.76 -10.39 9.05
C GLY A 165 -1.18 -9.23 9.95
N TYR A 166 -0.62 -8.03 9.74
CA TYR A 166 -1.04 -6.82 10.45
C TYR A 166 -2.40 -6.33 9.97
N THR A 167 -3.22 -5.87 10.90
CA THR A 167 -4.42 -5.10 10.55
C THR A 167 -4.04 -3.77 9.88
N LEU A 168 -4.90 -3.22 9.03
CA LEU A 168 -4.64 -1.90 8.43
C LEU A 168 -4.54 -0.78 9.48
N CYS A 169 -5.17 -0.94 10.64
CA CYS A 169 -5.01 -0.02 11.77
C CYS A 169 -3.58 -0.06 12.32
N GLN A 170 -2.97 -1.24 12.45
CA GLN A 170 -1.56 -1.37 12.85
C GLN A 170 -0.62 -0.83 11.76
N VAL A 171 -0.89 -1.16 10.49
CA VAL A 171 -0.09 -0.65 9.36
C VAL A 171 -0.06 0.88 9.32
N THR A 172 -1.19 1.52 9.61
CA THR A 172 -1.33 2.98 9.58
C THR A 172 -1.09 3.66 10.94
N PHE A 173 -0.74 2.90 11.98
CA PHE A 173 -0.50 3.39 13.34
C PHE A 173 0.53 4.54 13.41
N PRO A 174 1.69 4.47 12.72
CA PRO A 174 2.68 5.54 12.76
C PRO A 174 2.16 6.88 12.25
N VAL A 175 1.22 6.86 11.30
CA VAL A 175 0.73 8.11 10.69
C VAL A 175 -0.13 8.91 11.66
N ARG A 176 -0.91 8.25 12.53
CA ARG A 176 -1.62 8.89 13.63
C ARG A 176 -0.65 9.52 14.63
N ILE A 177 0.46 8.85 14.93
CA ILE A 177 1.51 9.38 15.79
C ILE A 177 2.16 10.61 15.15
N PHE A 178 2.52 10.55 13.87
CA PHE A 178 3.10 11.69 13.14
C PHE A 178 2.18 12.92 13.20
N LYS A 179 0.86 12.73 13.02
CA LYS A 179 -0.11 13.81 13.18
C LYS A 179 -0.08 14.41 14.59
N LEU A 180 -0.04 13.58 15.64
CA LEU A 180 0.04 14.05 17.03
C LEU A 180 1.38 14.74 17.35
N MET A 181 2.46 14.38 16.65
CA MET A 181 3.76 15.06 16.74
C MET A 181 3.81 16.40 15.99
N GLY A 182 2.76 16.75 15.24
CA GLY A 182 2.67 18.01 14.50
C GLY A 182 3.27 17.96 13.09
N VAL A 183 3.39 16.77 12.51
CA VAL A 183 3.71 16.61 11.08
C VAL A 183 2.57 17.18 10.23
N GLU A 184 2.93 17.82 9.12
CA GLU A 184 2.04 18.52 8.19
C GLU A 184 2.19 18.00 6.74
N LEU A 185 3.26 17.26 6.44
CA LEU A 185 3.51 16.67 5.13
C LEU A 185 3.97 15.23 5.31
N VAL A 186 3.37 14.29 4.58
CA VAL A 186 3.80 12.90 4.52
C VAL A 186 4.21 12.56 3.10
N LEU A 187 5.49 12.26 2.92
CA LEU A 187 6.03 11.72 1.68
C LEU A 187 6.01 10.19 1.76
N VAL A 188 5.32 9.52 0.84
CA VAL A 188 5.18 8.06 0.86
C VAL A 188 5.89 7.47 -0.34
N THR A 189 6.88 6.62 -0.11
CA THR A 189 7.63 6.01 -1.20
C THR A 189 7.40 4.50 -1.27
N ASN A 190 7.41 3.94 -2.47
CA ASN A 190 7.24 2.50 -2.69
C ASN A 190 7.89 2.03 -4.00
N ALA A 191 8.18 0.73 -4.10
CA ALA A 191 8.62 0.06 -5.32
C ALA A 191 7.48 -0.77 -5.94
N SER A 192 6.72 -0.22 -6.87
CA SER A 192 5.59 -0.95 -7.51
C SER A 192 6.03 -1.78 -8.73
N GLY A 193 5.12 -2.60 -9.25
CA GLY A 193 5.13 -3.16 -10.61
C GLY A 193 4.50 -2.19 -11.62
N GLY A 194 5.06 -2.11 -12.83
CA GLY A 194 4.54 -1.25 -13.90
C GLY A 194 3.42 -1.97 -14.64
N ILE A 195 2.26 -1.32 -14.77
CA ILE A 195 1.11 -1.83 -15.52
C ILE A 195 0.99 -1.07 -16.83
N CYS A 196 1.25 0.25 -16.81
CA CYS A 196 1.37 1.05 -18.02
C CYS A 196 2.56 0.54 -18.88
N PRO A 197 2.32 0.15 -20.15
CA PRO A 197 3.37 -0.37 -21.03
C PRO A 197 4.51 0.62 -21.33
N ASP A 198 4.24 1.92 -21.23
CA ASP A 198 5.21 2.98 -21.52
C ASP A 198 6.22 3.19 -20.39
N PHE A 199 5.94 2.64 -19.20
CA PHE A 199 6.82 2.79 -18.04
C PHE A 199 7.98 1.81 -18.11
N LYS A 200 9.17 2.30 -17.78
CA LYS A 200 10.40 1.52 -17.77
C LYS A 200 10.83 1.21 -16.35
N VAL A 201 11.63 0.15 -16.22
CA VAL A 201 12.39 -0.07 -14.98
C VAL A 201 13.34 1.12 -14.80
N GLY A 202 13.29 1.74 -13.63
CA GLY A 202 14.00 2.97 -13.28
C GLY A 202 13.07 4.18 -13.14
N ASP A 203 11.91 4.17 -13.79
CA ASP A 203 11.02 5.34 -13.80
C ASP A 203 10.55 5.72 -12.38
N ILE A 204 10.36 7.02 -12.17
CA ILE A 204 9.75 7.59 -10.97
C ILE A 204 8.32 7.99 -11.32
N MET A 205 7.34 7.33 -10.70
CA MET A 205 5.93 7.68 -10.89
C MET A 205 5.42 8.47 -9.69
N ILE A 206 4.95 9.69 -9.96
CA ILE A 206 4.14 10.49 -9.05
C ILE A 206 2.75 9.87 -9.00
N ILE A 207 2.26 9.55 -7.80
CA ILE A 207 0.89 9.04 -7.65
C ILE A 207 -0.08 10.22 -7.71
N LYS A 208 -0.91 10.28 -8.74
CA LYS A 208 -2.00 11.27 -8.86
C LYS A 208 -3.31 10.80 -8.26
N ASP A 209 -3.52 9.49 -8.24
CA ASP A 209 -4.73 8.86 -7.71
C ASP A 209 -4.45 7.38 -7.38
N HIS A 210 -5.40 6.71 -6.72
CA HIS A 210 -5.27 5.30 -6.41
C HIS A 210 -6.58 4.51 -6.51
N ILE A 211 -6.43 3.20 -6.75
CA ILE A 211 -7.49 2.21 -6.62
C ILE A 211 -7.20 1.35 -5.41
N ASN A 212 -8.11 1.38 -4.42
CA ASN A 212 -8.00 0.63 -3.18
C ASN A 212 -8.85 -0.65 -3.23
N LEU A 213 -8.35 -1.69 -3.90
CA LEU A 213 -9.09 -2.96 -4.03
C LEU A 213 -9.43 -3.60 -2.67
N PRO A 214 -8.51 -3.67 -1.67
CA PRO A 214 -8.87 -4.15 -0.34
C PRO A 214 -9.97 -3.32 0.33
N GLY A 215 -9.96 -2.00 0.11
CA GLY A 215 -10.98 -1.08 0.60
C GLY A 215 -12.38 -1.41 0.09
N PHE A 216 -12.53 -1.74 -1.19
CA PHE A 216 -13.82 -2.19 -1.75
C PHE A 216 -14.31 -3.50 -1.12
N ALA A 217 -13.42 -4.36 -0.65
CA ALA A 217 -13.75 -5.58 0.08
C ALA A 217 -13.91 -5.37 1.60
N GLY A 218 -13.93 -4.13 2.09
CA GLY A 218 -14.11 -3.79 3.51
C GLY A 218 -12.83 -3.79 4.34
N GLN A 219 -11.67 -4.10 3.75
CA GLN A 219 -10.37 -3.96 4.40
C GLN A 219 -9.92 -2.50 4.29
N HIS A 220 -10.34 -1.67 5.24
CA HIS A 220 -10.03 -0.24 5.28
C HIS A 220 -9.53 0.20 6.67
N PRO A 221 -8.49 1.07 6.79
CA PRO A 221 -7.97 1.52 8.10
C PRO A 221 -8.94 2.40 8.91
N LEU A 222 -10.01 2.89 8.28
CA LEU A 222 -11.09 3.65 8.94
C LEU A 222 -12.31 2.77 9.28
N CYS A 223 -12.23 1.46 9.05
CA CYS A 223 -13.26 0.53 9.50
C CYS A 223 -13.28 0.48 11.04
N GLY A 224 -14.48 0.44 11.63
CA GLY A 224 -14.69 0.55 13.08
C GLY A 224 -15.17 1.92 13.54
N PRO A 225 -15.15 2.23 14.85
CA PRO A 225 -15.54 3.53 15.39
C PRO A 225 -14.66 4.68 14.88
N ASN A 226 -15.26 5.86 14.65
CA ASN A 226 -14.51 7.06 14.28
C ASN A 226 -14.04 7.81 15.52
N ASP A 227 -12.83 8.34 15.48
CA ASP A 227 -12.30 9.22 16.51
C ASP A 227 -12.20 10.63 15.92
N GLU A 228 -13.15 11.49 16.28
CA GLU A 228 -13.33 12.83 15.70
C GLU A 228 -12.11 13.74 15.91
N ARG A 229 -11.23 13.42 16.86
CA ARG A 229 -9.96 14.14 17.07
C ARG A 229 -8.97 13.99 15.91
N PHE A 230 -9.09 12.91 15.12
CA PHE A 230 -8.23 12.68 13.95
C PHE A 230 -8.88 13.12 12.63
N GLY A 231 -10.21 13.24 12.59
CA GLY A 231 -10.93 13.71 11.42
C GLY A 231 -12.38 13.22 11.35
N ILE A 232 -13.04 13.62 10.27
CA ILE A 232 -14.45 13.32 10.00
C ILE A 232 -14.68 11.84 9.68
N ARG A 233 -15.93 11.39 9.86
CA ARG A 233 -16.33 9.99 9.63
C ARG A 233 -16.16 9.53 8.18
N PHE A 234 -16.46 10.40 7.22
CA PHE A 234 -16.52 10.08 5.79
C PHE A 234 -15.65 11.05 4.99
N PRO A 235 -14.31 10.89 5.01
CA PRO A 235 -13.41 11.81 4.30
C PRO A 235 -13.52 11.64 2.78
N CYS A 236 -13.48 12.76 2.05
CA CYS A 236 -13.36 12.76 0.60
C CYS A 236 -11.94 12.34 0.16
N MET A 237 -11.84 11.65 -0.98
CA MET A 237 -10.58 11.14 -1.55
C MET A 237 -10.07 11.90 -2.76
N SER A 238 -10.89 12.77 -3.36
CA SER A 238 -10.67 13.33 -4.70
C SER A 238 -9.37 14.14 -4.83
N ASP A 239 -8.84 14.62 -3.72
CA ASP A 239 -7.66 15.48 -3.61
C ASP A 239 -6.64 14.95 -2.60
N ALA A 240 -6.70 13.64 -2.31
CA ALA A 240 -5.79 13.00 -1.35
C ALA A 240 -4.30 13.10 -1.74
N TYR A 241 -4.01 13.28 -3.03
CA TYR A 241 -2.68 13.58 -3.54
C TYR A 241 -2.62 15.04 -3.99
N SER A 242 -1.89 15.86 -3.22
CA SER A 242 -1.83 17.31 -3.42
C SER A 242 -1.34 17.67 -4.82
N LYS A 243 -2.20 18.33 -5.61
CA LYS A 243 -1.86 18.80 -6.95
C LYS A 243 -0.64 19.74 -6.94
N ASP A 244 -0.55 20.61 -5.95
CA ASP A 244 0.54 21.57 -5.82
C ASP A 244 1.87 20.84 -5.56
N MET A 245 1.86 19.84 -4.66
CA MET A 245 3.07 19.06 -4.40
C MET A 245 3.49 18.19 -5.58
N ARG A 246 2.53 17.65 -6.34
CA ARG A 246 2.83 16.93 -7.59
C ARG A 246 3.52 17.85 -8.59
N SER A 247 3.04 19.09 -8.72
CA SER A 247 3.63 20.09 -9.62
C SER A 247 5.07 20.43 -9.20
N VAL A 248 5.32 20.64 -7.90
CA VAL A 248 6.67 20.85 -7.36
C VAL A 248 7.64 19.72 -7.72
N VAL A 249 7.21 18.45 -7.65
CA VAL A 249 8.07 17.33 -8.05
C VAL A 249 8.39 17.38 -9.54
N VAL A 250 7.42 17.70 -10.39
CA VAL A 250 7.62 17.81 -11.84
C VAL A 250 8.62 18.95 -12.17
N ASP A 251 8.48 20.08 -11.49
CA ASP A 251 9.36 21.24 -11.67
C ASP A 251 10.80 20.90 -11.25
N ILE A 252 10.98 20.33 -10.05
CA ILE A 252 12.29 19.84 -9.57
C ILE A 252 12.86 18.80 -10.54
N GLY A 253 12.01 17.90 -11.03
CA GLY A 253 12.39 16.91 -12.02
C GLY A 253 12.96 17.52 -13.29
N THR A 254 12.38 18.63 -13.74
CA THR A 254 12.82 19.37 -14.92
C THR A 254 14.12 20.11 -14.65
N GLU A 255 14.23 20.79 -13.52
CA GLU A 255 15.46 21.49 -13.09
C GLU A 255 16.66 20.54 -12.97
N LEU A 256 16.43 19.31 -12.51
CA LEU A 256 17.47 18.29 -12.36
C LEU A 256 17.76 17.50 -13.65
N GLY A 257 17.07 17.78 -14.76
CA GLY A 257 17.23 17.03 -16.02
C GLY A 257 16.71 15.59 -15.96
N CYS A 258 15.75 15.33 -15.07
CA CYS A 258 15.16 14.01 -14.80
C CYS A 258 13.80 13.78 -15.48
N SER A 259 13.30 14.75 -16.27
CA SER A 259 11.95 14.70 -16.88
C SER A 259 11.70 13.42 -17.70
N ASP A 260 12.73 12.85 -18.33
CA ASP A 260 12.60 11.69 -19.20
C ASP A 260 12.10 10.42 -18.50
N PHE A 261 12.33 10.30 -17.19
CA PHE A 261 11.94 9.14 -16.39
C PHE A 261 10.97 9.49 -15.25
N ILE A 262 10.46 10.73 -15.21
CA ILE A 262 9.37 11.11 -14.32
C ILE A 262 8.03 10.89 -15.03
N ARG A 263 7.13 10.20 -14.35
CA ARG A 263 5.79 9.82 -14.81
C ARG A 263 4.77 10.27 -13.79
N GLU A 264 3.50 10.29 -14.20
CA GLU A 264 2.38 10.51 -13.30
C GLU A 264 1.25 9.54 -13.60
N GLY A 265 0.69 8.88 -12.58
CA GLY A 265 -0.26 7.79 -12.81
C GLY A 265 -1.07 7.35 -11.59
N VAL A 266 -1.98 6.40 -11.84
CA VAL A 266 -2.86 5.77 -10.85
C VAL A 266 -2.18 4.55 -10.25
N TYR A 267 -2.13 4.49 -8.92
CA TYR A 267 -1.58 3.36 -8.18
C TYR A 267 -2.68 2.40 -7.69
N CYS A 268 -2.56 1.12 -7.99
CA CYS A 268 -3.45 0.11 -7.45
C CYS A 268 -2.82 -0.59 -6.25
N MET A 269 -3.51 -0.57 -5.11
CA MET A 269 -3.16 -1.40 -3.97
C MET A 269 -3.80 -2.79 -4.12
N VAL A 270 -2.98 -3.84 -3.99
CA VAL A 270 -3.42 -5.23 -3.81
C VAL A 270 -2.85 -5.80 -2.51
N SER A 271 -3.48 -6.84 -1.96
CA SER A 271 -3.05 -7.41 -0.68
C SER A 271 -1.71 -8.15 -0.77
N GLY A 272 -1.44 -8.87 -1.86
CA GLY A 272 -0.27 -9.75 -1.99
C GLY A 272 -0.37 -11.02 -1.13
N PRO A 273 0.75 -11.75 -0.90
CA PRO A 273 2.13 -11.39 -1.22
C PRO A 273 2.58 -11.82 -2.63
N ASN A 274 1.86 -12.70 -3.31
CA ASN A 274 2.21 -13.13 -4.67
C ASN A 274 2.17 -11.95 -5.65
N PHE A 275 3.02 -12.00 -6.67
CA PHE A 275 2.89 -11.09 -7.81
C PHE A 275 1.66 -11.39 -8.64
N GLU A 276 1.28 -10.40 -9.42
CA GLU A 276 0.13 -10.44 -10.30
C GLU A 276 0.38 -11.44 -11.45
N THR A 277 -0.64 -12.24 -11.75
CA THR A 277 -0.70 -13.04 -12.97
C THR A 277 -0.88 -12.15 -14.20
N ILE A 278 -0.71 -12.70 -15.40
CA ILE A 278 -0.94 -11.97 -16.65
C ILE A 278 -2.39 -11.46 -16.73
N ALA A 279 -3.36 -12.27 -16.30
CA ALA A 279 -4.77 -11.90 -16.35
C ALA A 279 -5.08 -10.76 -15.37
N GLU A 280 -4.54 -10.81 -14.15
CA GLU A 280 -4.67 -9.75 -13.15
C GLU A 280 -4.01 -8.45 -13.63
N ALA A 281 -2.80 -8.51 -14.19
CA ALA A 281 -2.13 -7.34 -14.73
C ALA A 281 -2.93 -6.68 -15.87
N ARG A 282 -3.49 -7.48 -16.79
CA ARG A 282 -4.38 -6.99 -17.85
C ARG A 282 -5.65 -6.36 -17.30
N MET A 283 -6.26 -6.99 -16.29
CA MET A 283 -7.45 -6.45 -15.62
C MET A 283 -7.14 -5.07 -15.01
N LEU A 284 -6.04 -4.95 -14.27
CA LEU A 284 -5.62 -3.69 -13.66
C LEU A 284 -5.37 -2.61 -14.71
N TRP A 285 -4.75 -2.96 -15.84
CA TRP A 285 -4.55 -2.02 -16.95
C TRP A 285 -5.88 -1.52 -17.53
N ILE A 286 -6.84 -2.42 -17.77
CA ILE A 286 -8.19 -2.07 -18.25
C ILE A 286 -8.92 -1.17 -17.26
N LEU A 287 -8.71 -1.37 -15.95
CA LEU A 287 -9.27 -0.53 -14.89
C LEU A 287 -8.60 0.85 -14.78
N GLY A 288 -7.59 1.14 -15.60
CA GLY A 288 -6.89 2.43 -15.63
C GLY A 288 -5.75 2.54 -14.62
N CYS A 289 -5.23 1.42 -14.10
CA CYS A 289 -4.06 1.43 -13.23
C CYS A 289 -2.78 1.58 -14.06
N ASP A 290 -1.90 2.49 -13.64
CA ASP A 290 -0.57 2.66 -14.25
C ASP A 290 0.51 1.86 -13.51
N SER A 291 0.27 1.61 -12.23
CA SER A 291 1.14 0.80 -11.38
C SER A 291 0.35 -0.03 -10.38
N VAL A 292 0.93 -1.15 -9.96
CA VAL A 292 0.39 -1.99 -8.90
C VAL A 292 1.42 -2.17 -7.82
N GLY A 293 1.00 -2.10 -6.57
CA GLY A 293 1.85 -2.42 -5.46
C GLY A 293 1.09 -3.09 -4.34
N LYS A 294 1.86 -3.77 -3.52
CA LYS A 294 1.42 -4.22 -2.22
C LYS A 294 1.82 -3.11 -1.25
N ASN A 295 1.19 -3.00 -0.10
CA ASN A 295 1.95 -2.40 1.01
C ASN A 295 3.20 -3.28 1.12
N GLN A 296 4.40 -2.76 0.85
CA GLN A 296 5.53 -3.42 0.15
C GLN A 296 6.50 -4.38 0.88
N ASN A 297 6.89 -5.46 0.20
CA ASN A 297 8.28 -5.95 0.23
C ASN A 297 8.60 -6.58 -1.12
N GLN A 298 9.84 -6.38 -1.59
CA GLN A 298 10.50 -7.35 -2.46
C GLN A 298 11.90 -7.65 -1.94
N ASN A 299 12.05 -8.78 -1.25
CA ASN A 299 13.28 -9.56 -1.29
C ASN A 299 12.98 -11.05 -1.06
N GLN A 300 13.11 -11.84 -2.12
CA GLN A 300 13.19 -13.31 -2.08
C GLN A 300 14.37 -13.69 -2.97
N PRO A 301 15.57 -13.94 -2.42
CA PRO A 301 16.44 -14.92 -3.02
C PRO A 301 15.94 -16.31 -2.53
N HIS A 302 16.01 -17.32 -3.40
CA HIS A 302 15.84 -18.75 -3.09
C HIS A 302 14.41 -19.34 -3.18
N TRP A 303 14.03 -19.76 -4.40
CA TRP A 303 13.38 -21.07 -4.57
C TRP A 303 14.30 -21.94 -5.44
N PRO A 304 14.62 -23.18 -5.04
CA PRO A 304 15.54 -24.02 -5.79
C PRO A 304 14.87 -24.42 -7.10
N ARG A 305 15.53 -24.09 -8.22
CA ARG A 305 15.28 -24.78 -9.48
C ARG A 305 15.78 -26.21 -9.31
N THR A 306 14.86 -27.14 -9.10
CA THR A 306 15.08 -28.55 -9.45
C THR A 306 15.13 -28.61 -10.97
N VAL A 307 16.31 -28.37 -11.54
CA VAL A 307 16.61 -28.75 -12.92
C VAL A 307 16.90 -30.24 -12.88
N HIS A 308 15.95 -31.05 -13.36
CA HIS A 308 16.28 -32.40 -13.81
C HIS A 308 17.29 -32.28 -14.95
N LYS A 309 18.56 -32.59 -14.65
CA LYS A 309 19.50 -33.09 -15.64
C LYS A 309 19.34 -34.61 -15.70
N GLN A 310 18.92 -35.11 -16.86
CA GLN A 310 19.14 -36.43 -17.45
C GLN A 310 18.46 -36.31 -18.82
N GLY A 311 19.06 -36.54 -19.98
CA GLY A 311 20.33 -37.12 -20.37
C GLY A 311 20.13 -37.59 -21.82
N ILE A 312 21.17 -37.40 -22.64
CA ILE A 312 21.29 -37.76 -24.08
C ILE A 312 20.58 -36.80 -25.04
#